data_AF-A0AAV5TW31-F1
#
_entry.id   AF-A0AAV5TW31-F1
#
_cell.length_a   1.000
_cell.length_b   1.000
_cell.length_c   1.000
_cell.angle_alpha   90.00
_cell.angle_beta   90.00
_cell.angle_gamma   90.00
#
_symmetry.space_group_name_H-M   'P 1'
#
loop_
_entity.id
_entity.type
_entity.pdbx_description
1 polymer ?
#
loop_
_entity_poly.entity_id
_entity_poly.type
_entity_poly.pdbx_seq_one_letter_code
_entity_poly.pdbx_strand_id
1 'polypeptide(L)'
;IFYTIYALLATIGVISNSILLYTTIRTSSLRSPCNILIGACALFDVLHQLGIFPVATVIYRGATMHSWTCSVIMFIPEMGCAAGSFAVLSIGLDRLLSVIAPNRYQQSNKRAYLTV
;
A
#
# COMPACT_ATOMS: atom_id res chain seq x y z
N ILE A 1 15.34 -18.57 10.51
CA ILE A 1 14.64 -17.81 11.58
C ILE A 1 14.22 -16.43 11.06
N PHE A 2 15.15 -15.53 10.73
CA PHE A 2 14.80 -14.19 10.22
C PHE A 2 13.88 -14.21 8.99
N TYR A 3 14.22 -14.97 7.94
CA TYR A 3 13.38 -15.10 6.74
C TYR A 3 11.98 -15.66 7.02
N THR A 4 11.89 -16.61 7.94
CA THR A 4 10.61 -17.19 8.36
C THR A 4 9.73 -16.14 9.03
N ILE A 5 10.31 -15.29 9.88
CA ILE A 5 9.60 -14.18 10.54
C ILE A 5 9.12 -13.16 9.49
N TYR A 6 9.98 -12.77 8.53
CA TYR A 6 9.59 -11.86 7.46
C TYR A 6 8.47 -12.41 6.59
N ALA A 7 8.51 -13.71 6.25
CA ALA A 7 7.44 -14.37 5.50
C ALA A 7 6.11 -14.36 6.27
N LEU A 8 6.12 -14.58 7.59
CA LEU A 8 4.93 -14.51 8.44
C LEU A 8 4.37 -13.08 8.54
N LEU A 9 5.24 -12.08 8.67
CA LEU A 9 4.81 -10.68 8.67
C LEU A 9 4.22 -10.28 7.32
N ALA A 10 4.82 -10.73 6.22
CA ALA A 10 4.30 -10.48 4.88
C ALA A 10 2.93 -11.16 4.66
N THR A 11 2.72 -12.38 5.14
CA THR A 11 1.41 -13.05 5.00
C THR A 11 0.32 -12.35 5.82
N ILE A 12 0.62 -11.97 7.06
CA ILE A 12 -0.30 -11.18 7.90
C ILE A 12 -0.62 -9.86 7.19
N GLY A 13 0.41 -9.15 6.73
CA GLY A 13 0.24 -7.90 6.01
C GLY A 13 -0.64 -8.04 4.76
N VAL A 14 -0.42 -9.08 3.95
CA VAL A 14 -1.20 -9.30 2.71
C VAL A 14 -2.66 -9.54 3.06
N ILE A 15 -2.94 -10.37 4.06
CA ILE A 15 -4.30 -10.67 4.50
C ILE A 15 -4.97 -9.40 5.03
N SER A 16 -4.33 -8.69 5.96
CA SER A 16 -4.88 -7.49 6.59
C SER A 16 -5.13 -6.37 5.58
N ASN A 17 -4.17 -6.08 4.70
CA ASN A 17 -4.31 -5.05 3.69
C ASN A 17 -5.32 -5.43 2.59
N SER A 18 -5.45 -6.72 2.25
CA SER A 18 -6.49 -7.18 1.33
C SER A 18 -7.89 -6.99 1.91
N ILE A 19 -8.09 -7.27 3.21
CA ILE A 19 -9.36 -7.02 3.91
C ILE A 19 -9.67 -5.53 3.93
N LEU A 20 -8.65 -4.70 4.20
CA LEU A 20 -8.80 -3.23 4.20
C LEU A 20 -9.21 -2.72 2.82
N LEU A 21 -8.52 -3.14 1.76
CA LEU A 21 -8.84 -2.81 0.37
C LEU A 21 -10.26 -3.25 0.01
N TYR A 22 -10.62 -4.50 0.33
CA TYR A 22 -11.96 -5.04 0.06
C TYR A 22 -13.05 -4.22 0.75
N THR A 23 -12.84 -3.88 2.02
CA THR A 23 -13.78 -3.09 2.82
C THR A 23 -13.96 -1.69 2.24
N THR A 24 -12.87 -1.06 1.79
CA THR A 24 -12.90 0.27 1.15
C THR A 24 -13.66 0.26 -0.18
N ILE A 25 -13.52 -0.80 -0.98
CA ILE A 25 -14.23 -0.93 -2.27
C ILE A 25 -15.73 -1.20 -2.05
N ARG A 26 -16.05 -2.12 -1.14
CA ARG A 26 -17.44 -2.55 -0.88
C ARG A 26 -18.27 -1.50 -0.19
N THR A 27 -17.70 -0.75 0.74
CA THR A 27 -18.49 0.12 1.62
C THR A 27 -18.63 1.51 1.03
N SER A 28 -19.76 1.76 0.34
CA SER A 28 -20.06 3.06 -0.29
C SER A 28 -20.12 4.23 0.70
N SER A 29 -20.52 3.96 1.96
CA SER A 29 -20.54 4.94 3.06
C SER A 29 -19.13 5.43 3.45
N LEU A 30 -18.08 4.64 3.18
CA LEU A 30 -16.69 5.00 3.47
C LEU A 30 -15.99 5.70 2.30
N ARG A 31 -16.65 6.13 1.22
CA ARG A 31 -16.01 6.80 0.06
C ARG A 31 -15.64 8.26 0.29
N SER A 32 -14.99 8.56 1.41
CA SER A 32 -14.29 9.84 1.59
C SER A 32 -12.94 9.80 0.85
N PRO A 33 -12.41 10.95 0.38
CA PRO A 33 -11.12 11.00 -0.32
C PRO A 33 -9.98 10.37 0.52
N CYS A 34 -9.95 10.62 1.82
CA CYS A 34 -9.01 9.98 2.74
C CYS A 34 -9.10 8.45 2.73
N ASN A 35 -10.31 7.90 2.75
CA ASN A 35 -10.50 6.46 2.79
C ASN A 35 -10.11 5.78 1.46
N ILE A 36 -10.23 6.50 0.34
CA ILE A 36 -9.78 6.02 -0.97
C ILE A 36 -8.25 6.00 -1.02
N LEU A 37 -7.59 7.02 -0.48
CA LEU A 37 -6.13 7.03 -0.28
C LEU A 37 -5.67 5.88 0.62
N ILE A 38 -6.41 5.58 1.70
CA ILE A 38 -6.14 4.42 2.57
C ILE A 38 -6.29 3.11 1.77
N GLY A 39 -7.32 2.97 0.93
CA GLY A 39 -7.47 1.82 0.05
C GLY A 39 -6.32 1.68 -0.96
N ALA A 40 -5.89 2.79 -1.58
CA ALA A 40 -4.75 2.81 -2.49
C ALA A 40 -3.44 2.43 -1.77
N CYS A 41 -3.21 2.94 -0.55
CA CYS A 41 -2.09 2.55 0.30
C CYS A 41 -2.11 1.04 0.56
N ALA A 42 -3.26 0.48 0.95
CA ALA A 42 -3.42 -0.95 1.19
C ALA A 42 -3.11 -1.80 -0.06
N LEU A 43 -3.49 -1.32 -1.26
CA LEU A 43 -3.13 -1.96 -2.52
C LEU A 43 -1.61 -1.98 -2.74
N PHE A 44 -0.94 -0.84 -2.53
CA PHE A 44 0.51 -0.74 -2.69
C PHE A 44 1.28 -1.59 -1.66
N ASP A 45 0.78 -1.67 -0.43
CA ASP A 45 1.35 -2.53 0.62
C ASP A 45 1.23 -4.02 0.25
N VAL A 46 0.11 -4.46 -0.34
CA VAL A 46 -0.02 -5.82 -0.86
C VAL A 46 0.98 -6.07 -1.99
N LEU A 47 1.11 -5.16 -2.96
CA LEU A 47 2.07 -5.29 -4.05
C LEU A 47 3.52 -5.36 -3.55
N HIS A 48 3.86 -4.57 -2.55
CA HIS A 48 5.17 -4.60 -1.90
C HIS A 48 5.43 -5.95 -1.21
N GLN A 49 4.49 -6.41 -0.38
CA GLN A 49 4.64 -7.63 0.40
C GLN A 49 4.64 -8.90 -0.47
N LEU A 50 4.01 -8.86 -1.65
CA LEU A 50 4.11 -9.95 -2.63
C LEU A 50 5.54 -10.19 -3.12
N GLY A 51 6.42 -9.18 -3.05
CA GLY A 51 7.84 -9.30 -3.39
C GLY A 51 8.65 -10.22 -2.48
N ILE A 52 8.20 -10.43 -1.22
CA ILE A 52 8.89 -11.30 -0.27
C ILE A 52 8.83 -12.78 -0.72
N PHE A 53 7.74 -13.22 -1.35
CA PHE A 53 7.55 -14.62 -1.72
C PHE A 53 8.57 -15.15 -2.75
N PRO A 54 8.78 -14.50 -3.92
CA PRO A 54 9.76 -14.99 -4.90
C PRO A 54 11.18 -14.98 -4.33
N VAL A 55 11.55 -13.93 -3.57
CA VAL A 55 12.87 -13.84 -2.93
C VAL A 55 13.06 -14.95 -1.89
N ALA A 56 12.05 -15.22 -1.06
CA ALA A 56 12.10 -16.28 -0.06
C ALA A 56 12.32 -17.65 -0.72
N THR A 57 11.62 -17.97 -1.82
CA THR A 57 11.78 -19.27 -2.49
C THR A 57 13.19 -19.52 -3.01
N VAL A 58 13.88 -18.49 -3.48
CA VAL A 58 15.26 -18.63 -3.96
C VAL A 58 16.24 -18.84 -2.82
N ILE A 59 16.08 -18.07 -1.74
CA ILE A 59 16.92 -18.17 -0.55
C ILE A 59 16.76 -19.55 0.11
N TYR A 60 15.53 -20.07 0.21
CA TYR A 60 15.28 -21.41 0.76
C TYR A 60 15.88 -22.53 -0.11
N ARG A 61 15.93 -22.35 -1.44
CA ARG A 61 16.56 -23.31 -2.36
C ARG A 61 18.10 -23.18 -2.39
N GLY A 62 18.68 -22.18 -1.73
CA GLY A 62 20.11 -21.88 -1.81
C GLY A 62 20.58 -21.55 -3.22
N ALA A 63 19.67 -21.15 -4.11
CA ALA A 63 19.98 -20.85 -5.50
C ALA A 63 20.41 -19.39 -5.64
N THR A 64 21.24 -19.11 -6.65
CA THR A 64 21.61 -17.74 -7.01
C THR A 64 20.69 -17.23 -8.13
N MET A 65 20.21 -15.99 -8.02
CA MET A 65 19.45 -15.36 -9.11
C MET A 65 20.38 -14.55 -10.00
N HIS A 66 20.12 -14.58 -11.30
CA HIS A 66 20.78 -13.68 -12.24
C HIS A 66 20.30 -12.24 -11.98
N SER A 67 21.21 -11.26 -12.10
CA SER A 67 20.95 -9.86 -11.75
C SER A 67 19.74 -9.27 -12.47
N TRP A 68 19.61 -9.53 -13.78
CA TRP A 68 18.45 -9.10 -14.59
C TRP A 68 17.12 -9.60 -14.03
N THR A 69 17.02 -10.89 -13.72
CA THR A 69 15.81 -11.51 -13.19
C THR A 69 15.43 -10.94 -11.82
N CYS A 70 16.44 -10.68 -10.98
CA CYS A 70 16.23 -10.03 -9.68
C CYS A 70 15.66 -8.62 -9.84
N SER A 71 16.22 -7.80 -10.72
CA SER A 71 15.75 -6.43 -10.97
C SER A 71 14.30 -6.41 -11.47
N VAL A 72 13.92 -7.32 -12.37
CA VAL A 72 12.53 -7.40 -12.87
C VAL A 72 11.56 -7.81 -11.77
N ILE A 73 11.94 -8.78 -10.92
CA ILE A 73 11.10 -9.26 -9.82
C ILE A 73 10.94 -8.20 -8.72
N MET A 74 12.01 -7.44 -8.41
CA MET A 74 11.98 -6.40 -7.37
C MET A 74 11.38 -5.07 -7.85
N PHE A 75 11.23 -4.86 -9.16
CA PHE A 75 10.68 -3.61 -9.69
C PHE A 75 9.27 -3.30 -9.17
N ILE A 76 8.36 -4.28 -9.21
CA ILE A 76 6.98 -4.09 -8.73
C ILE A 76 6.92 -3.86 -7.21
N PRO A 77 7.61 -4.66 -6.37
CA PRO A 77 7.67 -4.42 -4.92
C PRO A 77 8.25 -3.05 -4.53
N GLU A 78 9.27 -2.58 -5.25
CA GLU A 78 9.91 -1.29 -4.98
C GLU A 78 8.98 -0.13 -5.36
N MET A 79 8.31 -0.24 -6.51
CA MET A 79 7.25 0.69 -6.90
C MET A 79 6.11 0.73 -5.87
N GLY A 80 5.72 -0.44 -5.31
CA GLY A 80 4.75 -0.52 -4.22
C GLY A 80 5.20 0.21 -2.96
N CYS A 81 6.47 0.07 -2.56
CA CYS A 81 7.03 0.77 -1.40
C CYS A 81 7.02 2.30 -1.59
N ALA A 82 7.49 2.77 -2.74
CA ALA A 82 7.52 4.19 -3.07
C ALA A 82 6.09 4.77 -3.11
N ALA A 83 5.18 4.13 -3.84
CA ALA A 83 3.79 4.58 -3.96
C ALA A 83 3.04 4.54 -2.62
N GLY A 84 3.28 3.51 -1.79
CA GLY A 84 2.74 3.43 -0.43
C GLY A 84 3.21 4.59 0.44
N SER A 85 4.49 4.95 0.38
CA SER A 85 5.05 6.10 1.12
C SER A 85 4.40 7.42 0.70
N PHE A 86 4.21 7.64 -0.60
CA PHE A 86 3.49 8.82 -1.12
C PHE A 86 2.01 8.83 -0.71
N ALA A 87 1.35 7.66 -0.69
CA ALA A 87 -0.03 7.54 -0.25
C ALA A 87 -0.18 7.90 1.24
N VAL A 88 0.72 7.39 2.11
CA VAL A 88 0.74 7.72 3.54
C VAL A 88 0.97 9.22 3.76
N LEU A 89 1.91 9.82 3.03
CA LEU A 89 2.12 11.27 3.08
C LEU A 89 0.85 12.04 2.71
N SER A 90 0.18 11.63 1.64
CA SER A 90 -1.05 12.26 1.16
C SER A 90 -2.19 12.14 2.17
N ILE A 91 -2.31 10.99 2.85
CA ILE A 91 -3.25 10.78 3.96
C ILE A 91 -2.93 11.73 5.11
N GLY A 92 -1.66 11.86 5.48
CA GLY A 92 -1.20 12.76 6.53
C GLY A 92 -1.55 14.22 6.23
N LEU A 93 -1.34 14.66 4.98
CA LEU A 93 -1.69 16.00 4.53
C LEU A 93 -3.20 16.26 4.56
N ASP A 94 -4.02 15.33 4.08
CA ASP A 94 -5.49 15.46 4.14
C ASP A 94 -5.97 15.61 5.59
N ARG A 95 -5.43 14.80 6.51
CA ARG A 95 -5.75 14.88 7.94
C ARG A 95 -5.28 16.17 8.58
N LEU A 96 -4.08 16.66 8.24
CA LEU A 96 -3.55 17.92 8.75
C LEU A 96 -4.41 19.11 8.31
N LEU A 97 -4.80 19.15 7.03
CA LEU A 97 -5.66 20.20 6.47
C LEU A 97 -7.05 20.20 7.13
N SER A 98 -7.59 19.03 7.43
CA SER A 98 -8.86 18.89 8.15
C SER A 98 -8.81 19.47 9.57
N VAL A 99 -7.64 19.48 10.23
CA VAL A 99 -7.47 19.98 11.61
C VAL A 99 -7.16 21.48 11.62
N ILE A 100 -6.25 21.94 10.75
CA ILE A 100 -5.79 23.34 10.74
C ILE A 100 -6.87 24.27 10.19
N ALA A 101 -7.60 23.85 9.16
CA ALA A 101 -8.55 24.72 8.45
C ALA A 101 -9.90 24.02 8.23
N PRO A 102 -10.64 23.66 9.30
CA PRO A 102 -11.88 22.90 9.20
C PRO A 102 -12.93 23.59 8.33
N ASN A 103 -13.03 24.93 8.43
CA ASN A 103 -13.99 25.73 7.67
C ASN A 103 -13.67 25.78 6.17
N ARG A 104 -12.38 25.74 5.80
CA ARG A 104 -11.93 25.65 4.38
C ARG A 104 -12.05 24.22 3.85
N TYR A 105 -11.77 23.22 4.69
CA TYR A 105 -11.90 21.81 4.34
C TYR A 105 -13.36 21.41 4.09
N GLN A 106 -14.31 21.95 4.87
CA GLN A 106 -15.74 21.70 4.68
C GLN A 106 -16.30 22.33 3.39
N GLN A 107 -15.72 23.45 2.94
CA GLN A 107 -16.09 24.11 1.67
C GLN A 107 -15.38 23.51 0.45
N SER A 108 -14.27 22.80 0.65
CA SER A 108 -13.53 22.18 -0.45
C SER A 108 -14.32 21.00 -1.04
N ASN A 109 -14.57 21.04 -2.34
CA ASN A 109 -15.48 20.14 -3.02
C ASN A 109 -14.84 18.74 -3.17
N LYS A 110 -15.15 17.84 -2.23
CA LYS A 110 -14.59 16.47 -2.12
C LYS A 110 -14.71 15.63 -3.41
N ARG A 111 -15.60 16.02 -4.34
CA ARG A 111 -15.79 15.37 -5.65
C ARG A 111 -14.72 15.73 -6.70
N ALA A 112 -14.07 16.89 -6.61
CA ALA A 112 -13.10 17.32 -7.61
C ALA A 112 -11.79 16.52 -7.58
N TYR A 113 -11.41 15.98 -6.42
CA TYR A 113 -10.19 15.16 -6.26
C TYR A 113 -10.32 13.73 -6.81
N LEU A 114 -11.55 13.23 -7.03
CA LEU A 114 -11.80 11.85 -7.48
C LEU A 114 -11.93 11.70 -9.00
N THR A 115 -11.80 12.79 -9.74
CA THR A 115 -11.95 12.82 -11.20
C THR A 115 -10.63 13.16 -11.92
N VAL A 116 -9.52 13.19 -11.18
CA VAL A 116 -8.16 13.29 -11.73
C VAL A 116 -7.50 11.92 -11.70
#